data_AF-A0A0F9N6P7-F1
#
_entry.id   AF-A0A0F9N6P7-F1
#
_cell.length_a   1.000
_cell.length_b   1.000
_cell.length_c   1.000
_cell.angle_alpha   90.00
_cell.angle_beta   90.00
_cell.angle_gamma   90.00
#
_symmetry.space_group_name_H-M   'P 1'
#
loop_
_entity.id
_entity.type
_entity.pdbx_description
1 polymer ?
#
loop_
_entity_poly.entity_id
_entity_poly.type
_entity_poly.pdbx_seq_one_letter_code
_entity_poly.pdbx_strand_id
1 'polypeptide(L)'
;MIPDTAIRNETGQVAMKYRRLVPQRVRCGGHPNYMTYIFTIQANIPMTWVDEEHVPCMQLVKYGCCGAKKPGGVIFANESDVRRWTNKGGR
;
A
#
# COMPACT_ATOMS: atom_id res chain seq x y z
N MET A 1 -0.23 2.09 -13.93
CA MET A 1 0.05 0.75 -14.51
C MET A 1 0.61 -0.12 -13.42
N ILE A 2 0.08 -1.34 -13.25
CA ILE A 2 0.54 -2.31 -12.25
C ILE A 2 1.65 -3.14 -12.92
N PRO A 3 2.85 -3.23 -12.33
CA PRO A 3 3.92 -4.06 -12.90
C PRO A 3 3.61 -5.55 -12.69
N ASP A 4 4.08 -6.40 -13.60
CA ASP A 4 3.91 -7.87 -13.51
C ASP A 4 4.58 -8.47 -12.27
N THR A 5 5.54 -7.76 -11.69
CA THR A 5 6.23 -8.12 -10.45
C THR A 5 5.45 -7.78 -9.18
N ALA A 6 4.26 -7.17 -9.29
CA ALA A 6 3.43 -6.84 -8.13
C ALA A 6 2.89 -8.11 -7.47
N ILE A 7 3.09 -8.23 -6.15
CA ILE A 7 2.58 -9.37 -5.39
C ILE A 7 1.06 -9.26 -5.23
N ARG A 8 0.37 -10.37 -5.52
CA ARG A 8 -1.10 -10.49 -5.41
C ARG A 8 -1.46 -11.56 -4.38
N ASN A 9 -2.58 -11.39 -3.69
CA ASN A 9 -3.16 -12.44 -2.84
C ASN A 9 -4.12 -13.32 -3.66
N GLU A 10 -4.71 -14.33 -3.00
CA GLU A 10 -5.66 -15.28 -3.62
C GLU A 10 -6.93 -14.62 -4.18
N THR A 11 -7.29 -13.43 -3.67
CA THR A 11 -8.46 -12.66 -4.13
C THR A 11 -8.13 -11.66 -5.24
N GLY A 12 -6.88 -11.64 -5.73
CA GLY A 12 -6.43 -10.75 -6.79
C GLY A 12 -6.03 -9.34 -6.33
N GLN A 13 -6.02 -9.07 -5.02
CA GLN A 13 -5.62 -7.77 -4.48
C GLN A 13 -4.10 -7.61 -4.50
N VAL A 14 -3.65 -6.39 -4.75
CA VAL A 14 -2.24 -6.03 -4.89
C VAL A 14 -1.67 -5.56 -3.55
N ALA A 15 -0.51 -6.09 -3.18
CA ALA A 15 0.21 -5.65 -1.99
C ALA A 15 0.83 -4.25 -2.22
N MET A 16 0.43 -3.28 -1.41
CA MET A 16 1.01 -1.95 -1.41
C MET A 16 1.49 -1.54 -0.02
N LYS A 17 2.63 -0.85 0.05
CA LYS A 17 3.22 -0.35 1.29
C LYS A 17 3.38 1.17 1.29
N TYR A 18 3.28 1.76 2.47
CA TYR A 18 3.52 3.18 2.66
C TYR A 18 5.00 3.44 2.97
N ARG A 19 5.58 4.52 2.43
CA ARG A 19 7.02 4.80 2.64
C ARG A 19 7.36 5.15 4.09
N ARG A 20 6.43 5.76 4.82
CA ARG A 20 6.66 6.17 6.22
C ARG A 20 6.11 5.13 7.16
N LEU A 21 6.86 4.81 8.22
CA LEU A 21 6.43 3.92 9.28
C LEU A 21 5.41 4.60 10.21
N VAL A 22 4.23 4.88 9.66
CA VAL A 22 3.09 5.45 10.38
C VAL A 22 1.80 4.77 9.89
N PRO A 23 0.81 4.56 10.77
CA PRO A 23 -0.50 4.13 10.33
C PRO A 23 -1.09 5.19 9.38
N GLN A 24 -1.48 4.77 8.19
CA GLN A 24 -2.07 5.65 7.18
C GLN A 24 -3.40 5.09 6.74
N ARG A 25 -4.40 5.98 6.62
CA ARG A 25 -5.67 5.67 5.98
C ARG A 25 -5.70 6.36 4.62
N VAL A 26 -6.06 5.63 3.58
CA VAL A 26 -6.20 6.16 2.22
C VAL A 26 -7.59 5.81 1.73
N ARG A 27 -8.33 6.83 1.28
CA ARG A 27 -9.66 6.67 0.69
C ARG A 27 -9.53 6.71 -0.83
N CYS A 28 -10.02 5.67 -1.49
CA CYS A 28 -10.06 5.57 -2.94
C CYS A 28 -11.50 5.35 -3.43
N GLY A 29 -11.78 5.76 -4.68
CA GLY A 29 -13.13 5.76 -5.24
C GLY A 29 -13.87 7.09 -5.05
N GLY A 30 -15.03 7.19 -5.70
CA GLY A 30 -15.94 8.34 -5.62
C GLY A 30 -17.08 8.10 -4.64
N HIS A 31 -17.71 9.16 -4.15
CA HIS A 31 -18.93 9.04 -3.36
C HIS A 31 -20.08 8.49 -4.24
N PRO A 32 -20.93 7.56 -3.76
CA PRO A 32 -20.98 7.01 -2.40
C PRO A 32 -20.06 5.79 -2.14
N ASN A 33 -19.50 5.19 -3.18
CA ASN A 33 -18.81 3.90 -3.12
C ASN A 33 -17.30 4.02 -2.84
N TYR A 34 -16.90 4.90 -1.91
CA TYR A 34 -15.49 5.00 -1.57
C TYR A 34 -15.06 3.83 -0.67
N MET A 35 -13.86 3.31 -0.93
CA MET A 35 -13.22 2.29 -0.12
C MET A 35 -12.11 2.93 0.73
N THR A 36 -12.01 2.53 2.00
CA THR A 36 -10.95 3.00 2.90
C THR A 36 -9.97 1.89 3.18
N TYR A 37 -8.73 2.08 2.75
CA TYR A 37 -7.64 1.15 3.03
C TYR A 37 -6.82 1.63 4.22
N ILE A 38 -6.51 0.71 5.12
CA ILE A 38 -5.73 0.97 6.33
C ILE A 38 -4.39 0.26 6.18
N PHE A 39 -3.30 1.03 6.18
CA PHE A 39 -1.94 0.52 6.21
C PHE A 39 -1.61 0.12 7.64
N THR A 40 -1.74 -1.17 7.95
CA THR A 40 -1.38 -1.70 9.27
C THR A 40 0.12 -1.99 9.31
N ILE A 41 0.74 -1.67 10.45
CA ILE A 41 2.16 -1.91 10.65
C ILE A 41 2.33 -3.30 11.25
N GLN A 42 2.98 -4.20 10.51
CA GLN A 42 3.47 -5.48 11.01
C GLN A 42 4.92 -5.65 10.60
N ALA A 43 5.77 -6.19 11.47
CA ALA A 43 7.21 -6.35 11.22
C ALA A 43 7.94 -5.06 10.76
N ASN A 44 7.51 -3.89 11.26
CA ASN A 44 7.97 -2.56 10.81
C ASN A 44 7.67 -2.23 9.34
N ILE A 45 6.62 -2.83 8.77
CA ILE A 45 6.19 -2.60 7.39
C ILE A 45 4.73 -2.12 7.43
N PRO A 46 4.44 -0.86 7.05
CA PRO A 46 3.09 -0.36 6.88
C PRO A 46 2.55 -0.83 5.53
N MET A 47 1.71 -1.87 5.52
CA MET A 47 1.21 -2.51 4.29
C MET A 47 -0.30 -2.74 4.35
N THR A 48 -0.91 -2.87 3.17
CA THR A 48 -2.32 -3.26 3.00
C THR A 48 -2.51 -3.96 1.65
N TRP A 49 -3.59 -4.72 1.52
CA TRP A 49 -4.04 -5.32 0.26
C TRP A 49 -5.02 -4.36 -0.41
N VAL A 50 -4.80 -4.06 -1.69
CA VAL A 50 -5.56 -3.05 -2.44
C VAL A 50 -6.16 -3.67 -3.68
N ASP A 51 -7.44 -3.41 -3.95
CA ASP A 51 -8.08 -3.85 -5.20
C ASP A 51 -7.42 -3.18 -6.40
N GLU A 52 -7.25 -3.92 -7.51
CA GLU A 52 -6.51 -3.44 -8.68
C GLU A 52 -7.03 -2.10 -9.22
N GLU A 53 -8.34 -1.92 -9.19
CA GLU A 53 -9.04 -0.69 -9.60
C GLU A 53 -8.63 0.54 -8.77
N HIS A 54 -8.19 0.34 -7.52
CA HIS A 54 -7.81 1.40 -6.60
C HIS A 54 -6.29 1.68 -6.59
N VAL A 55 -5.48 0.87 -7.28
CA VAL A 55 -4.03 1.09 -7.39
C VAL A 55 -3.67 2.46 -7.99
N PRO A 56 -4.33 2.96 -9.06
CA PRO A 56 -4.04 4.29 -9.58
C PRO A 56 -4.27 5.40 -8.53
N CYS A 57 -5.33 5.29 -7.73
CA CYS A 57 -5.59 6.22 -6.63
C CYS A 57 -4.48 6.16 -5.56
N MET A 58 -4.02 4.96 -5.20
CA MET A 58 -2.92 4.79 -4.24
C MET A 58 -1.63 5.45 -4.71
N GLN A 59 -1.29 5.36 -5.99
CA GLN A 59 -0.07 5.95 -6.55
C GLN A 59 -0.06 7.49 -6.48
N LEU A 60 -1.24 8.13 -6.39
CA LEU A 60 -1.38 9.58 -6.23
C LEU A 60 -1.15 10.05 -4.80
N VAL A 61 -1.12 9.14 -3.82
CA VAL A 61 -0.86 9.49 -2.41
C VAL A 61 0.50 10.14 -2.29
N LYS A 62 0.50 11.38 -1.78
CA LYS A 62 1.71 12.18 -1.63
C LYS A 62 2.41 11.89 -0.30
N TYR A 63 3.74 11.90 -0.32
CA TYR A 63 4.58 11.93 0.87
C TYR A 63 5.42 13.21 0.92
N GLY A 64 5.74 13.65 2.13
CA GLY A 64 6.65 14.77 2.32
C GLY A 64 8.11 14.32 2.21
N CYS A 65 8.89 14.99 1.36
CA CYS A 65 10.34 14.85 1.25
C CYS A 65 10.95 16.23 0.98
N CYS A 66 11.93 16.64 1.80
CA CYS A 66 12.67 17.91 1.64
C CYS A 66 11.77 19.16 1.51
N GLY A 67 10.77 19.30 2.38
CA GLY A 67 9.86 20.46 2.41
C GLY A 67 8.74 20.45 1.35
N ALA A 68 8.76 19.52 0.38
CA ALA A 68 7.73 19.40 -0.64
C ALA A 68 6.93 18.09 -0.50
N LYS A 69 5.64 18.11 -0.89
CA LYS A 69 4.81 16.91 -1.01
C LYS A 69 4.88 16.39 -2.45
N LYS A 70 5.43 15.19 -2.65
CA LYS A 70 5.54 14.52 -3.96
C LYS A 70 4.70 13.24 -3.99
N PRO A 71 4.13 12.84 -5.15
CA PRO A 71 3.45 11.55 -5.29
C PRO A 71 4.42 10.38 -5.06
N GLY A 72 3.89 9.18 -4.86
CA GLY A 72 4.69 7.98 -4.57
C GLY A 72 4.92 7.73 -3.08
N GLY A 73 4.01 8.21 -2.22
CA GLY A 73 3.99 7.86 -0.81
C GLY A 73 3.60 6.41 -0.58
N VAL A 74 2.75 5.86 -1.45
CA VAL A 74 2.42 4.43 -1.51
C VAL A 74 3.12 3.81 -2.71
N ILE A 75 3.77 2.67 -2.50
CA ILE A 75 4.53 1.92 -3.51
C ILE A 75 4.16 0.44 -3.46
N PHE A 76 4.49 -0.33 -4.50
CA PHE A 76 4.31 -1.78 -4.47
C PHE A 76 5.20 -2.42 -3.40
N ALA A 77 4.65 -3.39 -2.67
CA ALA A 77 5.42 -4.23 -1.77
C ALA A 77 6.15 -5.31 -2.58
N ASN A 78 7.34 -5.71 -2.13
CA ASN A 78 8.04 -6.87 -2.70
C ASN A 78 7.73 -8.15 -1.91
N GLU A 79 8.19 -9.29 -2.42
CA GLU A 79 7.95 -10.60 -1.80
C GLU A 79 8.46 -10.67 -0.34
N SER A 80 9.63 -10.09 -0.06
CA SER A 80 10.20 -10.05 1.29
C SER A 80 9.36 -9.21 2.24
N ASP A 81 8.83 -8.08 1.78
CA ASP A 81 7.92 -7.24 2.57
C ASP A 81 6.65 -8.02 2.93
N VAL A 82 6.03 -8.64 1.94
CA VAL A 82 4.79 -9.42 2.10
C VAL A 82 5.01 -10.58 3.05
N ARG A 83 6.07 -11.38 2.84
CA ARG A 83 6.40 -12.52 3.71
C ARG A 83 6.59 -12.09 5.15
N ARG A 84 7.40 -11.05 5.40
CA ARG A 84 7.68 -10.55 6.76
C ARG A 84 6.44 -9.97 7.43
N TRP A 85 5.63 -9.23 6.68
CA TRP A 85 4.41 -8.64 7.18
C TRP A 85 3.39 -9.72 7.56
N THR A 86 3.12 -10.67 6.66
CA THR A 86 2.17 -11.78 6.90
C THR A 86 2.60 -12.67 8.07
N ASN A 87 3.90 -12.94 8.20
CA ASN A 87 4.44 -13.76 9.30
C ASN A 87 4.68 -12.97 10.60
N LYS A 88 4.26 -11.70 10.68
CA LYS A 88 4.47 -10.81 11.84
C LYS A 88 5.93 -10.69 12.28
N GLY A 89 6.89 -10.84 11.35
CA GLY A 89 8.32 -10.82 11.63
C GLY A 89 8.92 -12.17 12.01
N GLY A 90 8.16 -13.27 11.89
CA GLY A 90 8.68 -14.63 11.95
C GLY A 90 9.71 -14.89 10.86
N ARG A 91 10.80 -15.57 11.26
CA ARG A 91 11.96 -15.89 10.43
C ARG A 91 11.70 -17.09 9.53
#